data_AF-A0A3M7TMX3-F1
#
_entry.id   AF-A0A3M7TMX3-F1
#
_cell.length_a   1.000
_cell.length_b   1.000
_cell.length_c   1.000
_cell.angle_alpha   90.00
_cell.angle_beta   90.00
_cell.angle_gamma   90.00
#
_symmetry.space_group_name_H-M   'P 1'
#
loop_
_entity.id
_entity.type
_entity.pdbx_description
1 polymer ?
#
loop_
_entity_poly.entity_id
_entity_poly.type
_entity_poly.pdbx_seq_one_letter_code
_entity_poly.pdbx_strand_id
1 'polypeptide(L)'
;MNNEKTVSVLNDLLNITNDRIEGFSKVEDKVWNTHSALKADYDQMVSQSQVMKNDLIKLINEKGGKADNTTSTAGAFHRAWIDVKNSFSSDKDETTLENVVFGEKAAIDAYQDVLDSADLAPESSRVISDHLHHLKSSYNKFENLEARS
;
A
#
# COMPACT_ATOMS: atom_id res chain seq x y z
N MET A 1 14.95 -20.84 0.01
CA MET A 1 14.56 -19.62 -0.71
C MET A 1 14.63 -19.79 -2.22
N ASN A 2 13.48 -19.68 -2.86
CA ASN A 2 13.38 -19.51 -4.31
C ASN A 2 13.31 -17.99 -4.60
N ASN A 3 14.36 -17.45 -5.23
CA ASN A 3 14.46 -16.02 -5.52
C ASN A 3 13.37 -15.53 -6.48
N GLU A 4 12.94 -16.34 -7.45
CA GLU A 4 11.87 -15.97 -8.39
C GLU A 4 10.54 -15.77 -7.67
N LYS A 5 10.18 -16.69 -6.77
CA LYS A 5 8.98 -16.57 -5.94
C LYS A 5 9.05 -15.35 -5.03
N THR A 6 10.21 -15.09 -4.43
CA THR A 6 10.42 -13.91 -3.58
C THR A 6 10.30 -12.62 -4.38
N VAL A 7 10.90 -12.56 -5.57
CA VAL A 7 10.81 -11.43 -6.50
C VAL A 7 9.36 -11.19 -6.93
N SER A 8 8.59 -12.25 -7.22
CA SER A 8 7.17 -12.13 -7.56
C SER A 8 6.38 -11.49 -6.42
N VAL A 9 6.58 -11.98 -5.19
CA VAL A 9 5.88 -11.47 -4.01
C VAL A 9 6.26 -10.00 -3.71
N LEU A 10 7.54 -9.65 -3.83
CA LEU A 10 8.00 -8.28 -3.64
C LEU A 10 7.45 -7.33 -4.72
N ASN A 11 7.28 -7.81 -5.96
CA ASN A 11 6.63 -7.05 -7.02
C ASN A 11 5.13 -6.85 -6.76
N ASP A 12 4.44 -7.85 -6.20
CA ASP A 12 3.04 -7.69 -5.77
C ASP A 12 2.92 -6.58 -4.72
N LEU A 13 3.81 -6.55 -3.72
CA LEU A 13 3.85 -5.47 -2.72
C LEU A 13 4.22 -4.11 -3.34
N LEU A 14 5.10 -4.08 -4.33
CA LEU A 14 5.50 -2.86 -5.04
C LEU A 14 4.30 -2.25 -5.79
N ASN A 15 3.53 -3.09 -6.47
CA ASN A 15 2.33 -2.69 -7.19
C ASN A 15 1.25 -2.14 -6.24
N ILE A 16 1.02 -2.80 -5.11
CA ILE A 16 0.10 -2.31 -4.06
C ILE A 16 0.57 -0.96 -3.51
N THR A 17 1.87 -0.80 -3.30
CA THR A 17 2.46 0.45 -2.81
C THR A 17 2.34 1.58 -3.84
N ASN A 18 2.47 1.27 -5.14
CA ASN A 18 2.22 2.24 -6.22
C ASN A 18 0.75 2.64 -6.28
N ASP A 19 -0.17 1.68 -6.19
CA ASP A 19 -1.60 1.97 -6.23
C ASP A 19 -2.03 2.78 -4.98
N ARG A 20 -1.42 2.52 -3.81
CA ARG A 20 -1.57 3.34 -2.60
C ARG A 20 -1.18 4.80 -2.87
N ILE A 21 -0.01 5.05 -3.48
CA ILE A 21 0.44 6.40 -3.85
C ILE A 21 -0.55 7.07 -4.81
N GLU A 22 -1.01 6.35 -5.82
CA GLU A 22 -1.97 6.88 -6.79
C GLU A 22 -3.31 7.22 -6.13
N GLY A 23 -3.84 6.33 -5.27
CA GLY A 23 -5.06 6.53 -4.51
C GLY A 23 -5.00 7.79 -3.66
N PHE A 24 -3.86 8.04 -2.99
CA PHE A 24 -3.67 9.27 -2.22
C PHE A 24 -3.60 10.53 -3.07
N SER A 25 -2.98 10.45 -4.25
CA SER A 25 -2.95 11.59 -5.18
C SER A 25 -4.34 11.96 -5.72
N LYS A 26 -5.29 11.01 -5.69
CA LYS A 26 -6.69 11.19 -6.12
C LYS A 26 -7.63 11.64 -5.00
N VAL A 27 -7.14 11.76 -3.76
CA VAL A 27 -7.90 12.43 -2.70
C VAL A 27 -8.00 13.89 -3.09
N GLU A 28 -9.12 14.25 -3.74
CA GLU A 28 -9.34 15.54 -4.35
C GLU A 28 -9.31 16.67 -3.33
N ASP A 29 -9.09 17.89 -3.84
CA ASP A 29 -9.15 19.18 -3.13
C ASP A 29 -10.33 19.28 -2.14
N LYS A 30 -11.44 18.57 -2.36
CA LYS A 30 -12.60 18.51 -1.45
C LYS A 30 -12.22 18.05 -0.03
N VAL A 31 -11.38 17.02 0.14
CA VAL A 31 -10.92 16.60 1.48
C VAL A 31 -9.99 17.64 2.08
N TRP A 32 -9.08 18.22 1.30
CA TRP A 32 -8.16 19.26 1.78
C TRP A 32 -8.88 20.57 2.16
N ASN A 33 -9.97 20.90 1.47
CA ASN A 33 -10.79 22.07 1.73
C ASN A 33 -11.68 21.88 2.98
N THR A 34 -12.14 20.65 3.22
CA THR A 34 -13.03 20.34 4.36
C THR A 34 -12.24 19.94 5.62
N HIS A 35 -11.06 19.35 5.44
CA HIS A 35 -10.20 18.79 6.48
C HIS A 35 -8.73 19.15 6.26
N SER A 36 -8.43 20.45 6.16
CA SER A 36 -7.08 20.96 5.88
C SER A 36 -6.01 20.49 6.87
N ALA A 37 -6.39 20.15 8.11
CA ALA A 37 -5.50 19.56 9.11
C ALA A 37 -4.93 18.20 8.68
N LEU A 38 -5.61 17.47 7.80
CA LEU A 38 -5.16 16.18 7.29
C LEU A 38 -4.05 16.30 6.25
N LYS A 39 -3.80 17.51 5.74
CA LYS A 39 -2.83 17.74 4.68
C LYS A 39 -1.45 17.16 5.01
N ALA A 40 -0.95 17.51 6.19
CA ALA A 40 0.34 17.05 6.67
C ALA A 40 0.39 15.52 6.84
N ASP A 41 -0.73 14.91 7.21
CA ASP A 41 -0.84 13.48 7.44
C ASP A 41 -0.82 12.69 6.13
N TYR A 42 -1.53 13.18 5.11
CA TYR A 42 -1.46 12.65 3.75
C TYR A 42 -0.06 12.80 3.14
N ASP A 43 0.56 13.98 3.26
CA ASP A 43 1.91 14.23 2.74
C ASP A 43 2.93 13.28 3.39
N GLN A 44 2.80 13.04 4.71
CA GLN A 44 3.61 12.08 5.43
C GLN A 44 3.42 10.65 4.90
N MET A 45 2.18 10.23 4.65
CA MET A 45 1.90 8.91 4.09
C MET A 45 2.47 8.71 2.70
N VAL A 46 2.31 9.69 1.82
CA VAL A 46 2.85 9.63 0.46
C VAL A 46 4.37 9.52 0.53
N SER A 47 5.02 10.33 1.37
CA SER A 47 6.47 10.25 1.60
C SER A 47 6.90 8.85 2.10
N GLN A 48 6.18 8.29 3.07
CA GLN A 48 6.43 6.93 3.56
C GLN A 48 6.24 5.87 2.47
N SER A 49 5.19 5.96 1.66
CA SER A 49 5.00 5.04 0.52
C SER A 49 6.16 5.10 -0.47
N GLN A 50 6.71 6.28 -0.73
CA GLN A 50 7.85 6.42 -1.66
C GLN A 50 9.11 5.75 -1.08
N VAL A 51 9.32 5.83 0.23
CA VAL A 51 10.39 5.07 0.90
C VAL A 51 10.15 3.57 0.75
N MET A 52 8.94 3.09 1.05
CA MET A 52 8.58 1.67 0.94
C MET A 52 8.79 1.14 -0.49
N LYS A 53 8.36 1.91 -1.49
CA LYS A 53 8.59 1.63 -2.91
C LYS A 53 10.07 1.44 -3.22
N ASN A 54 10.93 2.35 -2.78
CA ASN A 54 12.36 2.28 -3.03
C ASN A 54 13.01 1.06 -2.34
N ASP A 55 12.59 0.75 -1.12
CA ASP A 55 13.04 -0.44 -0.39
C ASP A 55 12.68 -1.73 -1.14
N LEU A 56 11.44 -1.85 -1.63
CA LEU A 56 10.98 -3.01 -2.39
C LEU A 56 11.76 -3.17 -3.70
N ILE A 57 11.96 -2.08 -4.44
CA ILE A 57 12.78 -2.08 -5.67
C ILE A 57 14.19 -2.58 -5.37
N LYS A 58 14.80 -2.10 -4.28
CA LYS A 58 16.13 -2.52 -3.86
C LYS A 58 16.16 -4.03 -3.55
N LEU A 59 15.22 -4.53 -2.76
CA LEU A 59 15.13 -5.96 -2.41
C LEU A 59 14.91 -6.85 -3.63
N ILE A 60 14.13 -6.40 -4.62
CA ILE A 60 13.92 -7.10 -5.89
C ILE A 60 15.23 -7.20 -6.67
N ASN A 61 15.94 -6.08 -6.83
CA ASN A 61 17.19 -6.01 -7.57
C ASN A 61 18.31 -6.84 -6.92
N GLU A 62 18.41 -6.83 -5.58
CA GLU A 62 19.37 -7.64 -4.82
C GLU A 62 19.17 -9.15 -5.02
N LYS A 63 17.96 -9.57 -5.39
CA LYS A 63 17.64 -10.98 -5.70
C LYS A 63 17.77 -11.30 -7.19
N GLY A 64 18.26 -10.36 -8.00
CA GLY A 64 18.42 -10.50 -9.45
C GLY A 64 17.10 -10.36 -10.23
N GLY A 65 16.04 -9.89 -9.58
CA GLY A 65 14.75 -9.62 -10.21
C GLY A 65 14.70 -8.27 -10.90
N LYS A 66 13.66 -8.06 -11.72
CA LYS A 66 13.33 -6.75 -12.28
C LYS A 66 12.13 -6.19 -11.54
N ALA A 67 12.26 -4.95 -11.05
CA ALA A 67 11.14 -4.24 -10.46
C ALA A 67 10.10 -3.91 -11.54
N ASP A 68 8.88 -4.40 -11.34
CA ASP A 68 7.70 -4.02 -12.08
C ASP A 68 7.15 -2.73 -11.47
N ASN A 69 7.60 -1.59 -11.98
CA ASN A 69 7.21 -0.29 -11.48
C ASN A 69 5.90 0.20 -12.13
N THR A 70 4.97 -0.73 -12.34
CA THR A 70 3.63 -0.43 -12.87
C THR A 70 2.62 -0.35 -11.73
N THR A 71 1.37 -0.09 -12.10
CA THR A 71 0.21 -0.29 -11.23
C THR A 71 -0.35 -1.68 -11.49
N SER A 72 -0.94 -2.27 -10.48
CA SER A 72 -1.14 -3.72 -10.40
C SER A 72 -1.56 -4.47 -11.69
N THR A 73 -0.68 -5.37 -12.13
CA THR A 73 -0.87 -6.39 -13.17
C THR A 73 -1.00 -7.77 -12.51
N ALA A 74 -2.22 -8.19 -12.21
CA ALA A 74 -2.65 -9.55 -11.82
C ALA A 74 -1.56 -10.55 -11.35
N GLY A 75 -1.09 -10.41 -10.10
CA GLY A 75 -0.27 -11.39 -9.36
C GLY A 75 -1.09 -12.44 -8.59
N ALA A 76 -0.45 -13.23 -7.71
CA ALA A 76 -1.12 -14.34 -6.97
C ALA A 76 -1.90 -13.88 -5.71
N PHE A 77 -1.60 -12.69 -5.18
CA PHE A 77 -2.22 -12.12 -3.97
C PHE A 77 -3.40 -11.18 -4.25
N HIS A 78 -3.99 -11.28 -5.44
CA HIS A 78 -4.63 -10.13 -6.08
C HIS A 78 -6.15 -9.98 -5.85
N ARG A 79 -6.83 -10.92 -5.19
CA ARG A 79 -8.30 -10.79 -5.03
C ARG A 79 -8.68 -9.67 -4.08
N ALA A 80 -8.11 -9.65 -2.88
CA ALA A 80 -8.42 -8.60 -1.89
C ALA A 80 -8.13 -7.20 -2.44
N TRP A 81 -7.01 -7.03 -3.16
CA TRP A 81 -6.64 -5.75 -3.77
C TRP A 81 -7.45 -5.39 -5.04
N ILE A 82 -7.83 -6.37 -5.88
CA ILE A 82 -8.76 -6.14 -7.01
C ILE A 82 -10.12 -5.72 -6.50
N ASP A 83 -10.66 -6.40 -5.50
CA ASP A 83 -11.95 -6.06 -4.89
C ASP A 83 -11.92 -4.63 -4.36
N VAL A 84 -10.76 -4.22 -3.83
CA VAL A 84 -10.53 -2.84 -3.43
C VAL A 84 -10.61 -1.88 -4.61
N LYS A 85 -9.79 -2.10 -5.66
CA LYS A 85 -9.84 -1.28 -6.89
C LYS A 85 -11.23 -1.20 -7.52
N ASN A 86 -11.97 -2.31 -7.53
CA ASN A 86 -13.33 -2.37 -8.08
C ASN A 86 -14.32 -1.55 -7.24
N SER A 87 -14.16 -1.54 -5.91
CA SER A 87 -14.92 -0.66 -5.03
C SER A 87 -14.58 0.82 -5.26
N PHE A 88 -13.32 1.13 -5.57
CA PHE A 88 -12.87 2.48 -5.91
C PHE A 88 -13.32 2.94 -7.31
N SER A 89 -13.59 2.02 -8.25
CA SER A 89 -13.99 2.36 -9.63
C SER A 89 -15.50 2.47 -9.85
N SER A 90 -16.34 2.14 -8.84
CA SER A 90 -17.80 2.22 -9.01
C SER A 90 -18.31 3.63 -8.71
N ASP A 91 -18.43 4.47 -9.75
CA ASP A 91 -19.30 5.66 -9.89
C ASP A 91 -19.79 6.37 -8.61
N LYS A 92 -18.87 6.72 -7.70
CA LYS A 92 -19.11 7.72 -6.67
C LYS A 92 -17.88 8.60 -6.61
N ASP A 93 -17.95 9.75 -7.26
CA ASP A 93 -16.99 10.86 -7.25
C ASP A 93 -16.79 11.49 -5.85
N GLU A 94 -16.83 10.68 -4.81
CA GLU A 94 -16.59 11.08 -3.44
C GLU A 94 -15.39 10.30 -2.92
N THR A 95 -14.20 10.85 -3.13
CA THR A 95 -13.01 10.38 -2.43
C THR A 95 -13.14 10.73 -0.96
N THR A 96 -13.62 9.78 -0.16
CA THR A 96 -13.88 9.92 1.28
C THR A 96 -12.72 9.37 2.11
N LEU A 97 -12.71 9.70 3.41
CA LEU A 97 -11.81 9.05 4.38
C LEU A 97 -12.04 7.54 4.46
N GLU A 98 -13.28 7.08 4.29
CA GLU A 98 -13.64 5.66 4.25
C GLU A 98 -12.86 4.89 3.17
N ASN A 99 -12.76 5.47 1.97
CA ASN A 99 -11.97 4.91 0.88
C ASN A 99 -10.48 4.76 1.25
N VAL A 100 -9.92 5.77 1.91
CA VAL A 100 -8.53 5.71 2.41
C VAL A 100 -8.35 4.62 3.46
N VAL A 101 -9.25 4.54 4.45
CA VAL A 101 -9.22 3.51 5.50
C VAL A 101 -9.29 2.11 4.89
N PHE A 102 -10.15 1.92 3.90
CA PHE A 102 -10.30 0.64 3.20
C PHE A 102 -9.05 0.29 2.38
N GLY A 103 -8.46 1.25 1.66
CA GLY A 103 -7.19 1.04 0.95
C GLY A 103 -6.02 0.69 1.88
N GLU A 104 -5.92 1.36 3.02
CA GLU A 104 -4.92 1.04 4.05
C GLU A 104 -5.11 -0.36 4.62
N LYS A 105 -6.36 -0.76 4.89
CA LYS A 105 -6.67 -2.10 5.38
C LYS A 105 -6.23 -3.19 4.40
N ALA A 106 -6.51 -2.99 3.12
CA ALA A 106 -6.11 -3.94 2.08
C ALA A 106 -4.58 -4.04 1.94
N ALA A 107 -3.86 -2.93 2.05
CA ALA A 107 -2.40 -2.94 2.07
C ALA A 107 -1.86 -3.71 3.29
N ILE A 108 -2.45 -3.49 4.48
CA ILE A 108 -2.10 -4.24 5.70
C ILE A 108 -2.26 -5.75 5.50
N ASP A 109 -3.40 -6.17 4.95
CA ASP A 109 -3.71 -7.59 4.77
C ASP A 109 -2.73 -8.24 3.78
N ALA A 110 -2.41 -7.56 2.67
CA ALA A 110 -1.43 -8.07 1.71
C ALA A 110 -0.01 -8.19 2.30
N TYR A 111 0.44 -7.19 3.07
CA TYR A 111 1.75 -7.24 3.72
C TYR A 111 1.81 -8.32 4.81
N GLN A 112 0.72 -8.49 5.57
CA GLN A 112 0.61 -9.54 6.59
C GLN A 112 0.62 -10.94 5.95
N ASP A 113 -0.16 -11.16 4.89
CA ASP A 113 -0.19 -12.42 4.15
C ASP A 113 1.18 -12.81 3.62
N VAL A 114 1.95 -11.83 3.13
CA VAL A 114 3.33 -12.07 2.67
C VAL A 114 4.25 -12.48 3.82
N LEU A 115 4.18 -11.83 4.98
CA LEU A 115 4.98 -12.21 6.15
C LEU A 115 4.61 -13.60 6.68
N ASP A 116 3.34 -13.98 6.58
CA ASP A 116 2.84 -15.24 7.14
C ASP A 116 3.08 -16.44 6.19
N SER A 117 3.07 -16.21 4.88
CA SER A 117 3.07 -17.28 3.87
C SER A 117 4.32 -17.38 3.00
N ALA A 118 5.11 -16.30 2.87
CA ALA A 118 6.28 -16.30 1.99
C ALA A 118 7.57 -16.72 2.72
N ASP A 119 8.38 -17.58 2.08
CA ASP A 119 9.73 -17.94 2.52
C ASP A 119 10.71 -16.79 2.20
N LEU A 120 10.67 -15.76 3.05
CA LEU A 120 11.49 -14.55 2.92
C LEU A 120 12.82 -14.67 3.66
N ALA A 121 13.84 -14.03 3.11
CA ALA A 121 15.09 -13.82 3.85
C ALA A 121 14.82 -12.97 5.10
N PRO A 122 15.55 -13.15 6.21
CA PRO A 122 15.42 -12.34 7.41
C PRO A 122 15.44 -10.82 7.15
N GLU A 123 16.31 -10.36 6.26
CA GLU A 123 16.38 -8.93 5.89
C GLU A 123 15.12 -8.46 5.15
N SER A 124 14.58 -9.27 4.24
CA SER A 124 13.34 -8.95 3.53
C SER A 124 12.14 -8.95 4.48
N SER A 125 12.05 -9.94 5.39
CA SER A 125 11.00 -9.99 6.41
C SER A 125 11.05 -8.78 7.34
N ARG A 126 12.24 -8.33 7.74
CA ARG A 126 12.40 -7.15 8.59
C ARG A 126 11.88 -5.90 7.91
N VAL A 127 12.27 -5.64 6.66
CA VAL A 127 11.81 -4.47 5.89
C VAL A 127 10.28 -4.51 5.72
N ILE A 128 9.71 -5.65 5.35
CA ILE A 128 8.26 -5.80 5.16
C ILE A 128 7.51 -5.66 6.50
N SER A 129 8.08 -6.11 7.62
CA SER A 129 7.51 -5.91 8.94
C SER A 129 7.51 -4.43 9.35
N ASP A 130 8.59 -3.69 9.06
CA ASP A 130 8.66 -2.26 9.33
C ASP A 130 7.64 -1.48 8.47
N HIS A 131 7.49 -1.86 7.21
CA HIS A 131 6.45 -1.36 6.31
C HIS A 131 5.04 -1.61 6.86
N LEU A 132 4.76 -2.84 7.31
CA LEU A 132 3.47 -3.20 7.91
C LEU A 132 3.16 -2.39 9.18
N HIS A 133 4.17 -2.11 10.01
CA HIS A 133 3.99 -1.24 11.18
C HIS A 133 3.57 0.19 10.77
N HIS A 134 4.19 0.74 9.72
CA HIS A 134 3.81 2.05 9.19
C HIS A 134 2.38 2.05 8.63
N LEU A 135 2.00 1.03 7.86
CA LEU A 135 0.63 0.87 7.35
C LEU A 135 -0.39 0.78 8.49
N LYS A 136 -0.15 -0.05 9.51
CA LYS A 136 -1.03 -0.16 10.70
C LYS A 136 -1.16 1.16 11.45
N SER A 137 -0.05 1.87 11.66
CA SER A 137 -0.08 3.19 12.29
C SER A 137 -0.90 4.19 11.47
N SER A 138 -0.82 4.10 10.15
CA SER A 138 -1.55 5.00 9.27
C SER A 138 -3.04 4.67 9.25
N TYR A 139 -3.41 3.40 9.08
CA TYR A 139 -4.78 2.92 9.17
C TYR A 139 -5.47 3.42 10.45
N ASN A 140 -4.86 3.18 11.61
CA ASN A 140 -5.42 3.62 12.90
C ASN A 140 -5.65 5.13 12.94
N LYS A 141 -4.76 5.92 12.31
CA LYS A 141 -4.90 7.37 12.28
C LYS A 141 -6.12 7.79 11.45
N PHE A 142 -6.29 7.23 10.26
CA PHE A 142 -7.41 7.57 9.36
C PHE A 142 -8.75 7.00 9.84
N GLU A 143 -8.75 5.81 10.45
CA GLU A 143 -9.94 5.24 11.09
C GLU A 143 -10.45 6.16 12.21
N ASN A 144 -9.56 6.66 13.07
CA ASN A 144 -9.93 7.61 14.13
C ASN A 144 -10.45 8.95 13.59
N LEU A 145 -10.04 9.34 12.39
CA LEU A 145 -10.48 10.58 11.75
C LEU A 145 -11.83 10.40 11.07
N GLU A 146 -12.05 9.26 10.40
CA GLU A 146 -13.34 8.87 9.81
C GLU A 146 -14.42 8.74 10.89
N ALA A 147 -14.12 8.10 12.02
CA ALA A 147 -15.06 7.97 13.13
C ALA A 147 -15.48 9.32 13.78
N ARG A 148 -14.82 10.42 13.42
CA ARG A 148 -15.09 11.79 13.93
C ARG A 148 -15.72 12.71 12.89
N SER A 149 -15.78 12.32 11.62
CA SER A 149 -16.41 13.06 10.53
C SER A 149 -17.90 12.74 10.42
#